data_AF-D6U276-F1
#
_entry.id   AF-D6U276-F1
#
_cell.length_a   1.000
_cell.length_b   1.000
_cell.length_c   1.000
_cell.angle_alpha   90.00
_cell.angle_beta   90.00
_cell.angle_gamma   90.00
#
_symmetry.space_group_name_H-M   'P 1'
#
loop_
_entity.id
_entity.type
_entity.pdbx_description
1 polymer ?
#
loop_
_entity_poly.entity_id
_entity_poly.type
_entity_poly.pdbx_seq_one_letter_code
_entity_poly.pdbx_strand_id
1 'polypeptide(L)'
;MSKTLQFVRELFGDDSFVALKEWAGPNGDMGVYHSKAAGYIYLLVYIQAQNLHYAHQYPDTEKTQALRDAAIIAAFAGEHMSYG
;
A
#
# COMPACT_ATOMS: atom_id res chain seq x y z
N MET A 1 5.58 14.65 -5.18
CA MET A 1 5.36 13.72 -4.05
C MET A 1 4.06 12.99 -4.32
N SER A 2 4.00 11.66 -4.16
CA SER A 2 2.75 10.90 -4.38
C SER A 2 1.70 11.33 -3.36
N LYS A 3 0.43 11.49 -3.80
CA LYS A 3 -0.69 11.81 -2.91
C LYS A 3 -0.90 10.71 -1.87
N THR A 4 -0.69 9.46 -2.27
CA THR A 4 -0.86 8.30 -1.40
C THR A 4 0.22 8.23 -0.32
N LEU A 5 1.48 8.52 -0.66
CA LEU A 5 2.56 8.65 0.33
C LEU A 5 2.29 9.77 1.34
N GLN A 6 1.78 10.93 0.90
CA GLN A 6 1.42 12.01 1.83
C GLN A 6 0.32 11.55 2.79
N PHE A 7 -0.74 10.93 2.26
CA PHE A 7 -1.81 10.36 3.08
C PHE A 7 -1.28 9.33 4.09
N VAL A 8 -0.35 8.45 3.70
CA VAL A 8 0.25 7.46 4.62
C VAL A 8 1.01 8.15 5.74
N ARG A 9 1.82 9.15 5.43
CA ARG A 9 2.57 9.91 6.45
C ARG A 9 1.63 10.60 7.44
N GLU A 10 0.56 11.21 6.94
CA GLU A 10 -0.47 11.86 7.78
C GLU A 10 -1.25 10.84 8.61
N LEU A 11 -1.62 9.69 8.03
CA LEU A 11 -2.38 8.62 8.69
C LEU A 11 -1.63 8.03 9.88
N PHE A 12 -0.33 7.81 9.73
CA PHE A 12 0.51 7.19 10.76
C PHE A 12 1.32 8.20 11.60
N GLY A 13 1.30 9.49 11.24
CA GLY A 13 2.09 10.53 11.90
C GLY A 13 3.61 10.31 11.77
N ASP A 14 4.06 9.71 10.67
CA ASP A 14 5.46 9.34 10.45
C ASP A 14 5.98 9.83 9.09
N ASP A 15 6.72 10.93 9.09
CA ASP A 15 7.30 11.49 7.86
C ASP A 15 8.46 10.66 7.27
N SER A 16 8.99 9.70 8.03
CA SER A 16 10.07 8.82 7.58
C SER A 16 9.61 7.77 6.57
N PHE A 17 8.30 7.61 6.38
CA PHE A 17 7.77 6.71 5.38
C PHE A 17 8.30 7.05 4.00
N VAL A 18 8.73 6.01 3.28
CA VAL A 18 9.05 6.06 1.86
C VAL A 18 8.20 5.02 1.12
N ALA A 19 7.69 5.39 -0.04
CA ALA A 19 7.02 4.44 -0.92
C ALA A 19 8.05 3.48 -1.52
N LEU A 20 7.81 2.18 -1.38
CA LEU A 20 8.57 1.14 -2.07
C LEU A 20 7.93 0.81 -3.42
N LYS A 21 6.60 0.72 -3.44
CA LYS A 21 5.80 0.52 -4.66
C LYS A 21 4.37 0.96 -4.43
N GLU A 22 3.76 1.59 -5.42
CA GLU A 22 2.37 2.04 -5.39
C GLU A 22 1.64 1.52 -6.63
N TRP A 23 0.33 1.30 -6.48
CA TRP A 23 -0.61 0.91 -7.53
C TRP A 23 -1.83 1.81 -7.41
N ALA A 24 -2.21 2.44 -8.53
CA ALA A 24 -3.48 3.12 -8.66
C ALA A 24 -4.43 2.22 -9.45
N GLY A 25 -5.62 2.00 -8.92
CA GLY A 25 -6.70 1.26 -9.58
C GLY A 25 -7.98 2.10 -9.66
N PRO A 26 -8.95 1.71 -10.48
CA PRO A 26 -10.21 2.46 -10.60
C PRO A 26 -11.07 2.45 -9.34
N ASN A 27 -10.82 1.51 -8.42
CA ASN A 27 -11.56 1.35 -7.17
C ASN A 27 -10.80 1.88 -5.94
N GLY A 28 -9.60 2.43 -6.14
CA GLY A 28 -8.76 2.99 -5.09
C GLY A 28 -7.27 2.72 -5.31
N ASP A 29 -6.48 3.07 -4.30
CA ASP A 29 -5.03 3.07 -4.35
C ASP A 29 -4.45 2.06 -3.37
N MET A 30 -3.31 1.48 -3.69
CA MET A 30 -2.58 0.59 -2.81
C MET A 30 -1.09 0.93 -2.85
N GLY A 31 -0.38 0.67 -1.76
CA GLY A 31 1.07 0.76 -1.77
C GLY A 31 1.74 -0.02 -0.66
N VAL A 32 3.02 -0.26 -0.87
CA VAL A 32 3.95 -0.78 0.13
C VAL A 32 4.88 0.35 0.53
N TYR A 33 4.98 0.62 1.82
CA TYR A 33 5.71 1.73 2.41
C TYR A 33 6.69 1.22 3.47
N HIS A 34 7.85 1.85 3.58
CA HIS A 34 8.85 1.53 4.61
C HIS A 34 8.98 2.71 5.57
N SER A 35 8.71 2.50 6.86
CA SER A 35 9.07 3.47 7.89
C SER A 35 10.55 3.29 8.22
N LYS A 36 11.37 4.25 7.80
CA LYS A 36 12.81 4.19 8.07
C LYS A 36 13.12 4.41 9.54
N ALA A 37 12.32 5.20 10.25
CA ALA A 37 12.53 5.48 11.66
C ALA A 37 12.20 4.29 12.55
N ALA A 38 11.12 3.57 12.23
CA ALA A 38 10.63 2.48 13.06
C ALA A 38 11.01 1.08 12.59
N GLY A 39 11.53 0.93 11.36
CA GLY A 39 12.07 -0.33 10.86
C GLY A 39 11.01 -1.39 10.55
N TYR A 40 9.88 -0.98 9.97
CA TYR A 40 8.85 -1.89 9.50
C TYR A 40 8.31 -1.49 8.12
N ILE A 41 7.66 -2.46 7.47
CA ILE A 41 7.02 -2.30 6.17
C ILE A 41 5.51 -2.33 6.35
N TYR A 42 4.79 -1.41 5.71
CA TYR A 42 3.34 -1.43 5.64
C TYR A 42 2.87 -1.69 4.22
N LEU A 43 1.96 -2.64 4.07
CA LEU A 43 1.05 -2.71 2.92
C LEU A 43 -0.22 -1.97 3.29
N LEU A 44 -0.59 -0.95 2.51
CA LEU A 44 -1.82 -0.19 2.67
C LEU A 44 -2.67 -0.32 1.41
N VAL A 45 -3.95 -0.68 1.57
CA VAL A 45 -4.98 -0.73 0.53
C VAL A 45 -6.05 0.28 0.88
N TYR A 46 -6.36 1.22 -0.01
CA TYR A 46 -7.45 2.18 0.11
C TYR A 46 -8.54 1.85 -0.91
N ILE A 47 -9.78 1.67 -0.44
CA ILE A 47 -10.95 1.40 -1.28
C ILE A 47 -11.83 2.64 -1.28
N GLN A 48 -11.77 3.40 -2.37
CA GLN A 48 -12.37 4.75 -2.45
C GLN A 48 -13.89 4.72 -2.31
N ALA A 49 -14.57 3.75 -2.95
CA ALA A 49 -16.03 3.64 -2.92
C ALA A 49 -16.61 3.42 -1.51
N GLN A 50 -15.81 2.88 -0.60
CA GLN A 50 -16.21 2.61 0.78
C GLN A 50 -15.57 3.58 1.78
N ASN A 51 -14.66 4.44 1.32
CA ASN A 51 -13.80 5.26 2.16
C ASN A 51 -13.11 4.45 3.28
N LEU A 52 -12.67 3.23 2.95
CA LEU A 52 -12.01 2.32 3.89
C LEU A 52 -10.54 2.15 3.50
N HIS A 53 -9.68 1.99 4.50
CA HIS A 53 -8.31 1.54 4.30
C HIS A 53 -8.04 0.30 5.13
N TYR A 54 -7.23 -0.60 4.58
CA TYR A 54 -6.69 -1.77 5.25
C TYR A 54 -5.18 -1.64 5.28
N ALA A 55 -4.58 -1.90 6.44
CA ALA A 55 -3.15 -1.90 6.63
C ALA A 55 -2.70 -3.27 7.14
N HIS A 56 -1.58 -3.76 6.61
CA HIS A 56 -0.87 -4.91 7.16
C HIS A 56 0.59 -4.53 7.38
N GLN A 57 1.10 -4.84 8.57
CA GLN A 57 2.47 -4.55 8.95
C GLN A 57 3.32 -5.80 8.82
N TYR A 58 4.50 -5.65 8.23
CA TYR A 58 5.53 -6.67 8.16
C TYR A 58 6.80 -6.16 8.86
N PRO A 59 7.61 -7.03 9.47
CA PRO A 59 8.96 -6.68 9.88
C PRO A 59 9.84 -6.38 8.64
N ASP A 60 10.89 -5.56 8.81
CA ASP A 60 11.81 -5.19 7.72
C ASP A 60 12.46 -6.40 7.01
N THR A 61 12.68 -7.49 7.75
CA THR A 61 13.21 -8.75 7.21
C THR A 61 12.29 -9.40 6.17
N GLU A 62 11.02 -9.02 6.13
CA GLU A 62 9.99 -9.58 5.25
C GLU A 62 9.58 -8.63 4.12
N LYS A 63 10.39 -7.59 3.83
CA LYS A 63 10.14 -6.64 2.73
C LYS A 63 9.77 -7.31 1.40
N THR A 64 10.47 -8.40 1.03
CA THR A 64 10.19 -9.14 -0.21
C THR A 64 8.81 -9.80 -0.18
N GLN A 65 8.39 -10.32 0.98
CA GLN A 65 7.07 -10.92 1.15
C GLN A 65 5.97 -9.86 1.04
N ALA A 66 6.13 -8.70 1.70
CA ALA A 66 5.20 -7.59 1.60
C ALA A 66 4.97 -7.12 0.16
N LEU A 67 6.06 -7.01 -0.63
CA LEU A 67 5.97 -6.66 -2.06
C LEU A 67 5.28 -7.74 -2.90
N ARG A 68 5.48 -9.01 -2.56
CA ARG A 68 4.86 -10.14 -3.26
C ARG A 68 3.36 -10.20 -2.98
N ASP A 69 2.95 -10.08 -1.72
CA ASP A 69 1.53 -10.09 -1.34
C ASP A 69 0.79 -8.91 -1.97
N ALA A 70 1.40 -7.72 -1.95
CA ALA A 70 0.86 -6.56 -2.64
C ALA A 70 0.72 -6.80 -4.15
N ALA A 71 1.71 -7.42 -4.80
CA ALA A 71 1.60 -7.74 -6.23
C ALA A 71 0.48 -8.74 -6.53
N ILE A 72 0.25 -9.72 -5.66
CA ILE A 72 -0.86 -10.68 -5.78
C ILE A 72 -2.20 -9.96 -5.64
N ILE A 73 -2.35 -9.11 -4.61
CA ILE A 73 -3.58 -8.32 -4.41
C ILE A 73 -3.86 -7.41 -5.60
N ALA A 74 -2.83 -6.71 -6.12
CA ALA A 74 -2.97 -5.89 -7.32
C ALA A 74 -3.40 -6.70 -8.55
N ALA A 75 -2.86 -7.91 -8.73
CA ALA A 75 -3.24 -8.79 -9.84
C ALA A 75 -4.72 -9.19 -9.74
N PHE A 76 -5.18 -9.64 -8.56
CA PHE A 76 -6.60 -9.97 -8.34
C PHE A 76 -7.52 -8.75 -8.50
N ALA A 77 -7.11 -7.58 -8.00
CA ALA A 77 -7.86 -6.34 -8.17
C ALA A 77 -7.95 -5.91 -9.65
N GLY A 78 -6.93 -6.21 -10.46
CA GLY A 78 -6.94 -6.00 -11.91
C GLY A 78 -7.68 -7.07 -12.71
N GLU A 79 -7.69 -8.33 -12.25
CA GLU A 79 -8.32 -9.45 -12.96
C GLU A 79 -9.86 -9.39 -12.92
N HIS A 80 -10.43 -8.70 -11.93
CA HIS A 80 -11.87 -8.37 -11.90
C HIS A 80 -12.32 -7.37 -13.00
N MET A 81 -11.42 -6.90 -13.88
CA MET A 81 -11.74 -6.00 -14.99
C MET A 81 -11.70 -6.64 -16.39
N SER A 82 -11.57 -7.97 -16.49
CA SER A 82 -11.48 -8.68 -17.78
C SER A 82 -12.79 -9.33 -18.24
N TYR A 83 -13.91 -9.13 -17.54
CA TYR A 83 -15.23 -9.51 -18.04
C TYR A 83 -16.00 -8.26 -18.45
N GLY A 84 -15.79 -7.86 -19.70
CA GLY A 84 -16.80 -7.15 -20.48
C GLY A 84 -17.91 -8.08 -20.93
#